data_AF-A0A7C7FW09-F1
#
_entry.id   AF-A0A7C7FW09-F1
#
_cell.length_a   1.000
_cell.length_b   1.000
_cell.length_c   1.000
_cell.angle_alpha   90.00
_cell.angle_beta   90.00
_cell.angle_gamma   90.00
#
_symmetry.space_group_name_H-M   'P 1'
#
loop_
_entity.id
_entity.type
_entity.pdbx_description
1 polymer ?
#
loop_
_entity_poly.entity_id
_entity_poly.type
_entity_poly.pdbx_seq_one_letter_code
_entity_poly.pdbx_strand_id
1 'polypeptide(L)'
;MTSNKTILLLSVILTLLVSVPFLFSSCQERGFSKSYKNANSLLLNSDTEETYLKVHLNDGDVMILDEKWKLDTTLNIVFGNGDMFDENRIKTSSGLLTANIDSVALFVTNRKLNEIEVGRIAALTILVSLDVLLSYYCQTTPKACFGSCPTFYIDETKYFHHADAEGFSNAILPSLEYSDIDALGERHINGNDFELTMKNEALETHCLKSLKLLAYPLKTNERVFQTPNDIFYTCTDKHSLTNAQNGTNDITELLIKNDHSEWFSLADEENLCAKEEIILTFKGAKEMSSMGLAASFRQTLMTTYFIYSALGYMGDEIGDVLSKIETDISYKEKLNKGIKKSLGGIDIYLWSSTKQEWTFIDSFNETGPIA
;
A
#
# COMPACT_ATOMS: atom_id res chain seq x y z
N MET A 1 57.37 -32.42 -33.41
CA MET A 1 56.06 -31.71 -33.44
C MET A 1 54.89 -32.53 -32.84
N THR A 2 55.15 -33.55 -32.02
CA THR A 2 54.11 -34.41 -31.42
C THR A 2 53.80 -34.09 -29.95
N SER A 3 54.72 -33.45 -29.22
CA SER A 3 54.57 -33.18 -27.78
C SER A 3 53.54 -32.08 -27.43
N ASN A 4 53.43 -31.01 -28.25
CA ASN A 4 52.50 -29.91 -27.95
C ASN A 4 51.02 -30.28 -28.15
N LYS A 5 50.70 -31.24 -29.03
CA LYS A 5 49.30 -31.67 -29.24
C LYS A 5 48.78 -32.46 -28.05
N THR A 6 49.63 -33.27 -27.42
CA THR A 6 49.27 -34.08 -26.25
C THR A 6 49.03 -33.20 -25.03
N ILE A 7 49.86 -32.17 -24.82
CA ILE A 7 49.71 -31.20 -23.72
C ILE A 7 48.42 -30.38 -23.89
N LEU A 8 48.12 -29.93 -25.13
CA LEU A 8 46.90 -29.19 -25.39
C LEU A 8 45.65 -30.04 -25.14
N LEU A 9 45.66 -31.30 -25.59
CA LEU A 9 44.54 -32.24 -25.41
C LEU A 9 44.32 -32.56 -23.91
N LEU A 10 45.39 -32.77 -23.16
CA LEU A 10 45.31 -32.96 -21.70
C LEU A 10 44.78 -31.72 -20.98
N SER A 11 45.18 -30.52 -21.41
CA SER A 11 44.65 -29.28 -20.81
C SER A 11 43.15 -29.14 -21.07
N VAL A 12 42.68 -29.40 -22.30
CA VAL A 12 41.26 -29.29 -22.65
C VAL A 12 40.41 -30.32 -21.90
N ILE A 13 40.91 -31.56 -21.77
CA ILE A 13 40.24 -32.62 -21.00
C ILE A 13 40.16 -32.24 -19.52
N LEU A 14 41.23 -31.67 -18.95
CA LEU A 14 41.25 -31.22 -17.57
C LEU A 14 40.30 -30.04 -17.35
N THR A 15 40.23 -29.08 -18.27
CA THR A 15 39.29 -27.95 -18.18
C THR A 15 37.84 -28.42 -18.28
N LEU A 16 37.55 -29.42 -19.12
CA LEU A 16 36.22 -30.05 -19.21
C LEU A 16 35.87 -30.82 -17.94
N LEU A 17 36.80 -31.62 -17.40
CA LEU A 17 36.60 -32.38 -16.16
C LEU A 17 36.37 -31.47 -14.93
N VAL A 18 36.98 -30.28 -14.91
CA VAL A 18 36.78 -29.30 -13.83
C VAL A 18 35.52 -28.48 -14.05
N SER A 19 35.18 -28.08 -15.27
CA SER A 19 34.03 -27.19 -15.53
C SER A 19 32.66 -27.90 -15.49
N VAL A 20 32.59 -29.18 -15.88
CA VAL A 20 31.35 -29.96 -15.87
C VAL A 20 30.73 -30.10 -14.47
N PRO A 21 31.46 -30.43 -13.39
CA PRO A 21 30.85 -30.48 -12.05
C PRO A 21 30.37 -29.11 -11.54
N PHE A 22 31.00 -27.99 -11.95
CA PHE A 22 30.51 -26.66 -11.62
C PHE A 22 29.18 -26.34 -12.31
N LEU A 23 28.98 -26.78 -13.55
CA LEU A 23 27.71 -26.62 -14.27
C LEU A 23 26.58 -27.44 -13.63
N PHE A 24 26.86 -28.63 -13.08
CA PHE A 24 25.86 -29.43 -12.37
C PHE A 24 25.58 -28.93 -10.94
N SER A 25 26.55 -28.33 -10.26
CA SER A 25 26.33 -27.70 -8.94
C SER A 25 25.47 -26.42 -9.00
N SER A 26 25.41 -25.77 -10.17
CA SER A 26 24.60 -24.57 -10.41
C SER A 26 23.12 -24.87 -10.70
N CYS A 27 22.77 -26.13 -10.98
CA CYS A 27 21.39 -26.58 -11.24
C CYS A 27 20.78 -27.35 -10.06
N GLN A 28 21.37 -27.24 -8.87
CA GLN A 28 20.69 -27.66 -7.65
C GLN A 28 19.60 -26.61 -7.39
N GLU A 29 18.32 -26.97 -7.57
CA GLU A 29 17.20 -26.18 -7.06
C GLU A 29 17.56 -25.76 -5.63
N ARG A 30 17.76 -24.46 -5.42
CA ARG A 30 18.03 -23.93 -4.08
C ARG A 30 16.87 -24.39 -3.20
N GLY A 31 17.17 -25.13 -2.13
CA GLY A 31 16.16 -25.75 -1.25
C GLY A 31 15.12 -24.79 -0.67
N PHE A 32 15.36 -23.48 -0.79
CA PHE A 32 14.41 -22.42 -0.48
C PHE A 32 13.04 -22.60 -1.17
N SER A 33 13.00 -22.93 -2.48
CA SER A 33 11.73 -23.03 -3.22
C SER A 33 10.91 -24.29 -2.90
N LYS A 34 11.57 -25.38 -2.45
CA LYS A 34 10.89 -26.62 -2.03
C LYS A 34 10.27 -26.53 -0.65
N SER A 35 10.91 -25.83 0.30
CA SER A 35 10.34 -25.60 1.63
C SER A 35 9.09 -24.72 1.56
N TYR A 36 9.10 -23.67 0.73
CA TYR A 36 7.94 -22.79 0.57
C TYR A 36 6.73 -23.50 -0.07
N LYS A 37 6.89 -24.33 -1.10
CA LYS A 37 5.76 -25.05 -1.72
C LYS A 37 4.98 -25.97 -0.76
N ASN A 38 5.66 -26.58 0.22
CA ASN A 38 5.01 -27.43 1.24
C ASN A 38 4.47 -26.62 2.43
N ALA A 39 5.17 -25.55 2.82
CA ALA A 39 4.69 -24.67 3.89
C ALA A 39 3.45 -23.89 3.45
N ASN A 40 3.42 -23.45 2.19
CA ASN A 40 2.30 -22.71 1.65
C ASN A 40 1.10 -23.58 1.31
N SER A 41 1.26 -24.86 0.97
CA SER A 41 0.08 -25.74 0.90
C SER A 41 -0.59 -25.91 2.27
N LEU A 42 0.15 -25.78 3.38
CA LEU A 42 -0.40 -25.74 4.74
C LEU A 42 -0.90 -24.35 5.16
N LEU A 43 -0.35 -23.26 4.62
CA LEU A 43 -0.80 -21.89 4.87
C LEU A 43 -1.97 -21.47 3.96
N LEU A 44 -2.11 -22.02 2.76
CA LEU A 44 -3.13 -21.72 1.75
C LEU A 44 -4.18 -22.82 1.62
N ASN A 45 -4.11 -23.92 2.38
CA ASN A 45 -5.25 -24.84 2.57
C ASN A 45 -6.35 -24.17 3.41
N SER A 46 -6.85 -23.04 2.93
CA SER A 46 -8.10 -22.41 3.33
C SER A 46 -9.33 -23.23 2.90
N ASP A 47 -9.13 -24.33 2.15
CA ASP A 47 -10.17 -25.31 1.82
C ASP A 47 -10.54 -26.24 2.99
N THR A 48 -9.95 -26.03 4.17
CA THR A 48 -10.38 -26.71 5.39
C THR A 48 -11.51 -25.91 6.04
N GLU A 49 -12.69 -26.51 6.18
CA GLU A 49 -13.78 -25.97 7.02
C GLU A 49 -13.38 -25.90 8.50
N GLU A 50 -12.27 -26.55 8.87
CA GLU A 50 -11.76 -26.62 10.24
C GLU A 50 -11.14 -25.30 10.71
N THR A 51 -11.43 -24.91 11.95
CA THR A 51 -10.92 -23.66 12.53
C THR A 51 -9.40 -23.75 12.79
N TYR A 52 -8.65 -22.72 12.40
CA TYR A 52 -7.21 -22.64 12.71
C TYR A 52 -6.81 -21.31 13.35
N LEU A 53 -5.65 -21.29 14.02
CA LEU A 53 -4.95 -20.06 14.41
C LEU A 53 -3.47 -20.17 14.08
N LYS A 54 -3.00 -19.34 13.16
CA LYS A 54 -1.58 -19.14 12.90
C LYS A 54 -1.07 -18.02 13.81
N VAL A 55 0.08 -18.25 14.41
CA VAL A 55 0.75 -17.37 15.35
C VAL A 55 2.16 -17.15 14.80
N HIS A 56 2.41 -15.97 14.24
CA HIS A 56 3.74 -15.58 13.76
C HIS A 56 4.48 -14.92 14.93
N LEU A 57 5.67 -15.39 15.23
CA LEU A 57 6.48 -14.89 16.34
C LEU A 57 7.48 -13.81 15.88
N ASN A 58 7.95 -13.00 16.82
CA ASN A 58 8.89 -11.91 16.56
C ASN A 58 10.26 -12.38 16.04
N ASP A 59 10.62 -13.64 16.27
CA ASP A 59 11.85 -14.27 15.76
C ASP A 59 11.69 -14.85 14.34
N GLY A 60 10.48 -14.79 13.77
CA GLY A 60 10.17 -15.28 12.42
C GLY A 60 9.58 -16.69 12.37
N ASP A 61 9.52 -17.38 13.52
CA ASP A 61 8.90 -18.68 13.65
C ASP A 61 7.37 -18.58 13.49
N VAL A 62 6.74 -19.69 13.11
CA VAL A 62 5.29 -19.77 12.92
C VAL A 62 4.74 -21.00 13.60
N MET A 63 3.76 -20.79 14.47
CA MET A 63 2.98 -21.84 15.10
C MET A 63 1.59 -21.89 14.46
N ILE A 64 1.18 -23.04 13.94
CA ILE A 64 -0.16 -23.25 13.35
C ILE A 64 -0.93 -24.17 14.30
N LEU A 65 -1.92 -23.61 14.98
CA LEU A 65 -2.78 -24.30 15.93
C LEU A 65 -4.08 -24.76 15.28
N ASP A 66 -4.51 -25.96 15.66
CA ASP A 66 -5.79 -26.57 15.30
C ASP A 66 -6.98 -26.00 16.10
N GLU A 67 -8.18 -26.53 15.86
CA GLU A 67 -9.47 -25.98 16.32
C GLU A 67 -9.58 -25.71 17.84
N LYS A 68 -8.69 -26.27 18.66
CA LYS A 68 -8.78 -26.22 20.12
C LYS A 68 -7.78 -25.27 20.77
N TRP A 69 -7.29 -24.29 20.02
CA TRP A 69 -6.48 -23.24 20.60
C TRP A 69 -7.27 -22.43 21.65
N LYS A 70 -6.57 -21.98 22.68
CA LYS A 70 -7.10 -21.18 23.78
C LYS A 70 -6.15 -20.04 24.11
N LEU A 71 -6.76 -18.95 24.58
CA LEU A 71 -6.05 -17.85 25.20
C LEU A 71 -6.23 -17.95 26.71
N ASP A 72 -5.12 -18.01 27.44
CA ASP A 72 -5.13 -17.79 28.87
C ASP A 72 -4.78 -16.32 29.13
N THR A 73 -5.81 -15.55 29.49
CA THR A 73 -5.69 -14.11 29.75
C THR A 73 -5.04 -13.79 31.09
N THR A 74 -4.92 -14.78 31.99
CA THR A 74 -4.22 -14.61 33.28
C THR A 74 -2.72 -14.84 33.10
N LEU A 75 -2.35 -15.81 32.27
CA LEU A 75 -0.96 -16.16 32.00
C LEU A 75 -0.36 -15.42 30.78
N ASN A 76 -1.19 -14.70 30.02
CA ASN A 76 -0.80 -14.00 28.78
C ASN A 76 -0.20 -14.95 27.72
N ILE A 77 -0.81 -16.11 27.53
CA ILE A 77 -0.35 -17.13 26.58
C ILE A 77 -1.46 -17.55 25.63
N VAL A 78 -1.05 -17.95 24.43
CA VAL A 78 -1.84 -18.75 23.50
C VAL A 78 -1.30 -20.18 23.53
N PHE A 79 -2.19 -21.17 23.49
CA PHE A 79 -1.78 -22.58 23.42
C PHE A 79 -2.82 -23.41 22.69
N GLY A 80 -2.37 -24.50 22.06
CA GLY A 80 -3.23 -25.39 21.29
C GLY A 80 -2.42 -26.56 20.74
N ASN A 81 -3.08 -27.55 20.16
CA ASN A 81 -2.36 -28.58 19.41
C ASN A 81 -2.03 -28.02 18.02
N GLY A 82 -0.87 -28.37 17.48
CA GLY A 82 -0.45 -27.80 16.22
C GLY A 82 0.95 -28.19 15.79
N ASP A 83 1.44 -27.45 14.80
CA ASP A 83 2.78 -27.58 14.22
C ASP A 83 3.56 -26.27 14.36
N MET A 84 4.84 -26.38 14.69
CA MET A 84 5.79 -25.28 14.78
C MET A 84 6.74 -25.33 13.58
N PHE A 85 7.03 -24.16 13.02
CA PHE A 85 7.92 -23.97 11.89
C PHE A 85 8.93 -22.88 12.21
N ASP A 86 10.18 -23.08 11.79
CA ASP A 86 11.23 -22.07 11.94
C ASP A 86 11.09 -20.92 10.92
N GLU A 87 12.02 -19.97 10.96
CA GLU A 87 12.08 -18.83 10.04
C GLU A 87 12.23 -19.27 8.56
N ASN A 88 12.71 -20.49 8.32
CA ASN A 88 12.86 -21.10 6.99
C ASN A 88 11.67 -21.99 6.61
N ARG A 89 10.60 -21.99 7.43
CA ARG A 89 9.38 -22.79 7.28
C ARG A 89 9.63 -24.30 7.32
N ILE A 90 10.69 -24.73 7.98
CA ILE A 90 10.95 -26.13 8.26
C ILE A 90 10.23 -26.49 9.55
N LYS A 91 9.44 -27.56 9.51
CA LYS A 91 8.72 -28.05 10.68
C LYS A 91 9.70 -28.50 11.77
N THR A 92 9.66 -27.84 12.93
CA THR A 92 10.55 -28.10 14.05
C THR A 92 9.90 -28.96 15.13
N SER A 93 8.59 -28.85 15.33
CA SER A 93 7.86 -29.66 16.32
C SER A 93 6.35 -29.78 16.00
N SER A 94 5.70 -30.70 16.72
CA SER A 94 4.25 -30.95 16.67
C SER A 94 3.71 -31.32 18.05
N GLY A 95 2.41 -31.08 18.28
CA GLY A 95 1.69 -31.47 19.48
C GLY A 95 1.19 -30.24 20.22
N LEU A 96 1.17 -30.28 21.56
CA LEU A 96 0.73 -29.15 22.37
C LEU A 96 1.80 -28.05 22.34
N LEU A 97 1.48 -26.93 21.71
CA LEU A 97 2.33 -25.77 21.58
C LEU A 97 1.79 -24.60 22.39
N THR A 98 2.69 -23.71 22.81
CA THR A 98 2.34 -22.49 23.54
C THR A 98 3.27 -21.36 23.15
N ALA A 99 2.73 -20.15 23.06
CA ALA A 99 3.49 -18.93 22.87
C ALA A 99 3.00 -17.85 23.83
N ASN A 100 3.93 -17.03 24.31
CA ASN A 100 3.57 -15.81 25.04
C ASN A 100 3.01 -14.79 24.06
N ILE A 101 1.91 -14.12 24.40
CA ILE A 101 1.28 -13.14 23.51
C ILE A 101 2.25 -12.00 23.17
N ASP A 102 3.14 -11.61 24.09
CA ASP A 102 4.14 -10.55 23.87
C ASP A 102 5.25 -10.96 22.87
N SER A 103 5.38 -12.26 22.58
CA SER A 103 6.29 -12.77 21.55
C SER A 103 5.67 -12.88 20.16
N VAL A 104 4.37 -12.57 20.04
CA VAL A 104 3.62 -12.69 18.79
C VAL A 104 3.70 -11.40 17.99
N ALA A 105 4.04 -11.53 16.71
CA ALA A 105 4.00 -10.47 15.71
C ALA A 105 2.65 -10.43 14.96
N LEU A 106 2.00 -11.57 14.74
CA LEU A 106 0.76 -11.64 13.95
C LEU A 106 -0.09 -12.86 14.33
N PHE A 107 -1.41 -12.68 14.35
CA PHE A 107 -2.38 -13.76 14.42
C PHE A 107 -3.20 -13.84 13.13
N VAL A 108 -3.38 -15.03 12.56
CA VAL A 108 -4.23 -15.26 11.38
C VAL A 108 -5.18 -16.42 11.65
N THR A 109 -6.47 -16.22 11.43
CA THR A 109 -7.51 -17.24 11.66
C THR A 109 -8.62 -17.13 10.64
N ASN A 110 -9.29 -18.26 10.35
CA ASN A 110 -10.47 -18.34 9.50
C ASN A 110 -11.79 -18.21 10.29
N ARG A 111 -11.77 -17.92 11.60
CA ARG A 111 -12.97 -17.66 12.40
C ARG A 111 -13.02 -16.26 12.99
N LYS A 112 -14.24 -15.78 13.21
CA LYS A 112 -14.48 -14.56 13.98
C LYS A 112 -14.12 -14.77 15.46
N LEU A 113 -13.42 -13.78 16.02
CA LEU A 113 -13.07 -13.74 17.43
C LEU A 113 -14.20 -13.08 18.26
N ASN A 114 -14.36 -13.50 19.52
CA ASN A 114 -15.27 -12.87 20.48
C ASN A 114 -14.65 -11.60 21.10
N GLU A 115 -15.46 -10.76 21.77
CA GLU A 115 -15.01 -9.46 22.30
C GLU A 115 -13.79 -9.53 23.25
N ILE A 116 -13.66 -10.62 24.00
CA ILE A 116 -12.54 -10.84 24.93
C ILE A 116 -11.26 -11.20 24.16
N GLU A 117 -11.40 -12.04 23.13
CA GLU A 117 -10.32 -12.40 22.20
C GLU A 117 -9.87 -11.16 21.39
N VAL A 118 -10.81 -10.37 20.88
CA VAL A 118 -10.54 -9.12 20.14
C VAL A 118 -9.81 -8.10 21.02
N GLY A 119 -10.23 -7.83 22.25
CA GLY A 119 -9.62 -6.80 23.10
C GLY A 119 -8.13 -7.00 23.44
N ARG A 120 -7.57 -8.20 23.25
CA ARG A 120 -6.14 -8.48 23.46
C ARG A 120 -5.38 -8.92 22.20
N ILE A 121 -6.08 -9.45 21.18
CA ILE A 121 -5.49 -9.76 19.88
C ILE A 121 -5.48 -8.52 18.96
N ALA A 122 -6.38 -7.54 19.16
CA ALA A 122 -6.54 -6.37 18.29
C ALA A 122 -5.35 -5.40 18.25
N ALA A 123 -4.29 -5.64 19.01
CA ALA A 123 -3.02 -4.95 18.81
C ALA A 123 -2.26 -5.46 17.57
N LEU A 124 -2.66 -6.60 16.98
CA LEU A 124 -1.97 -7.25 15.86
C LEU A 124 -2.98 -7.62 14.76
N THR A 125 -2.62 -7.31 13.51
CA THR A 125 -3.44 -7.40 12.30
C THR A 125 -4.12 -8.77 12.15
N ILE A 126 -5.44 -8.84 12.33
CA ILE A 126 -6.20 -10.07 12.00
C ILE A 126 -6.58 -9.98 10.53
N LEU A 127 -5.89 -10.74 9.67
CA LEU A 127 -6.35 -10.98 8.30
C LEU A 127 -7.46 -12.03 8.34
N VAL A 128 -8.71 -11.60 8.52
CA VAL A 128 -9.88 -12.47 8.31
C VAL A 128 -10.10 -12.58 6.80
N SER A 129 -9.95 -13.78 6.25
CA SER A 129 -10.37 -14.08 4.89
C SER A 129 -11.89 -13.91 4.79
N LEU A 130 -12.32 -12.83 4.10
CA LEU A 130 -13.71 -12.47 3.76
C LEU A 130 -14.64 -12.19 4.97
N ASP A 131 -14.74 -10.94 5.41
CA ASP A 131 -15.86 -10.50 6.25
C ASP A 131 -16.43 -9.14 5.79
N VAL A 132 -17.74 -9.09 5.51
CA VAL A 132 -18.50 -7.89 5.13
C VAL A 132 -18.41 -6.81 6.21
N LEU A 133 -18.22 -7.22 7.48
CA LEU A 133 -18.06 -6.30 8.60
C LEU A 133 -16.67 -5.65 8.65
N LEU A 134 -15.62 -6.37 8.22
CA LEU A 134 -14.29 -5.79 8.05
C LEU A 134 -14.36 -4.75 6.93
N SER A 135 -15.01 -5.05 5.79
CA SER A 135 -15.24 -4.06 4.73
C SER A 135 -15.96 -2.81 5.22
N TYR A 136 -16.98 -2.95 6.10
CA TYR A 136 -17.66 -1.79 6.70
C TYR A 136 -16.75 -0.99 7.65
N TYR A 137 -15.99 -1.67 8.51
CA TYR A 137 -15.01 -1.02 9.39
C TYR A 137 -13.91 -0.31 8.60
N CYS A 138 -13.37 -0.96 7.55
CA CYS A 138 -12.39 -0.38 6.63
C CYS A 138 -12.98 0.72 5.74
N GLN A 139 -14.29 0.77 5.49
CA GLN A 139 -14.91 1.94 4.85
C GLN A 139 -14.90 3.15 5.79
N THR A 140 -15.17 2.93 7.08
CA THR A 140 -15.19 4.01 8.08
C THR A 140 -13.80 4.43 8.56
N THR A 141 -12.84 3.50 8.58
CA THR A 141 -11.45 3.72 9.00
C THR A 141 -10.47 3.00 8.05
N PRO A 142 -10.36 3.43 6.78
CA PRO A 142 -9.53 2.76 5.76
C PRO A 142 -8.10 2.47 6.19
N LYS A 143 -7.52 3.41 6.95
CA LYS A 143 -6.15 3.33 7.47
C LYS A 143 -5.90 2.19 8.45
N ALA A 144 -6.89 1.84 9.26
CA ALA A 144 -6.77 0.73 10.21
C ALA A 144 -6.69 -0.64 9.52
N CYS A 145 -7.12 -0.72 8.27
CA CYS A 145 -7.13 -1.96 7.49
C CYS A 145 -6.06 -2.02 6.40
N PHE A 146 -5.73 -0.86 5.81
CA PHE A 146 -4.83 -0.74 4.67
C PHE A 146 -3.93 0.48 4.89
N GLY A 147 -2.84 0.26 5.63
CA GLY A 147 -1.98 1.35 6.13
C GLY A 147 -0.51 1.04 5.97
N SER A 148 -0.07 0.65 4.77
CA SER A 148 1.35 0.44 4.51
C SER A 148 2.14 1.76 4.58
N CYS A 149 1.49 2.86 4.18
CA CYS A 149 2.05 4.19 3.99
C CYS A 149 2.36 4.88 5.32
N PRO A 150 3.53 5.53 5.48
CA PRO A 150 3.80 6.36 6.65
C PRO A 150 2.85 7.56 6.69
N THR A 151 2.28 7.80 7.86
CA THR A 151 1.42 8.94 8.15
C THR A 151 2.16 9.96 8.98
N PHE A 152 1.82 11.23 8.79
CA PHE A 152 2.47 12.36 9.44
C PHE A 152 1.46 13.19 10.24
N TYR A 153 1.84 13.60 11.44
CA TYR A 153 1.00 14.30 12.40
C TYR A 153 1.74 15.50 12.95
N ILE A 154 1.13 16.68 12.86
CA ILE A 154 1.66 17.90 13.47
C ILE A 154 1.36 17.92 14.97
N ASP A 155 0.24 17.31 15.40
CA ASP A 155 -0.16 17.15 16.80
C ASP A 155 -0.66 15.72 17.02
N GLU A 156 0.22 14.82 17.44
CA GLU A 156 -0.12 13.40 17.57
C GLU A 156 -1.17 13.10 18.64
N THR A 157 -1.47 14.08 19.51
CA THR A 157 -2.47 13.94 20.58
C THR A 157 -3.88 14.27 20.10
N LYS A 158 -4.00 14.88 18.90
CA LYS A 158 -5.27 15.18 18.27
C LYS A 158 -5.67 14.08 17.31
N TYR A 159 -6.70 13.34 17.73
CA TYR A 159 -7.47 12.38 16.93
C TYR A 159 -6.67 11.18 16.39
N PHE A 160 -6.92 9.99 16.94
CA PHE A 160 -6.30 8.72 16.51
C PHE A 160 -6.58 8.34 15.04
N HIS A 161 -7.57 8.97 14.40
CA HIS A 161 -7.97 8.69 13.01
C HIS A 161 -7.57 9.81 12.02
N HIS A 162 -6.80 10.81 12.46
CA HIS A 162 -6.47 11.99 11.65
C HIS A 162 -4.97 12.05 11.37
N ALA A 163 -4.58 11.91 10.10
CA ALA A 163 -3.23 12.24 9.65
C ALA A 163 -3.25 13.60 8.94
N ASP A 164 -2.23 14.43 9.15
CA ASP A 164 -2.07 15.72 8.46
C ASP A 164 -1.44 15.56 7.07
N ALA A 165 -0.76 14.45 6.84
CA ALA A 165 -0.22 14.04 5.54
C ALA A 165 0.03 12.53 5.53
N GLU A 166 0.16 11.97 4.34
CA GLU A 166 0.57 10.58 4.12
C GLU A 166 1.51 10.49 2.91
N GLY A 167 2.50 9.60 2.99
CA GLY A 167 3.45 9.38 1.90
C GLY A 167 3.42 7.97 1.30
N PHE A 168 3.90 7.86 0.07
CA PHE A 168 4.50 6.65 -0.51
C PHE A 168 3.61 5.44 -0.84
N SER A 169 2.36 5.62 -1.26
CA SER A 169 1.42 4.52 -1.58
C SER A 169 1.87 3.53 -2.65
N ASN A 170 2.90 3.85 -3.44
CA ASN A 170 3.42 2.96 -4.49
C ASN A 170 4.86 2.46 -4.29
N ALA A 171 5.53 2.83 -3.18
CA ALA A 171 6.95 2.57 -2.98
C ALA A 171 7.23 1.20 -2.31
N ILE A 172 6.53 0.17 -2.76
CA ILE A 172 6.58 -1.19 -2.18
C ILE A 172 7.88 -1.96 -2.46
N LEU A 173 8.79 -1.37 -3.23
CA LEU A 173 10.02 -1.98 -3.72
C LEU A 173 11.12 -0.92 -3.89
N PRO A 174 12.41 -1.23 -3.66
CA PRO A 174 13.50 -0.28 -3.86
C PRO A 174 13.54 0.34 -5.27
N SER A 175 13.30 -0.46 -6.31
CA SER A 175 13.24 0.04 -7.69
C SER A 175 12.03 0.94 -7.96
N LEU A 176 11.06 0.98 -7.06
CA LEU A 176 9.87 1.84 -7.10
C LEU A 176 9.96 3.04 -6.13
N GLU A 177 11.14 3.29 -5.54
CA GLU A 177 11.41 4.50 -4.74
C GLU A 177 11.03 5.76 -5.54
N TYR A 178 10.25 6.64 -4.91
CA TYR A 178 9.93 7.96 -5.43
C TYR A 178 9.89 8.98 -4.29
N SER A 179 9.62 10.25 -4.61
CA SER A 179 9.36 11.30 -3.63
C SER A 179 8.02 11.94 -3.94
N ASP A 180 7.23 12.19 -2.92
CA ASP A 180 6.01 13.00 -2.96
C ASP A 180 6.15 14.22 -2.06
N ILE A 181 5.21 15.14 -2.20
CA ILE A 181 5.07 16.34 -1.40
C ILE A 181 3.60 16.45 -1.05
N ASP A 182 3.31 16.52 0.25
CA ASP A 182 1.96 16.70 0.76
C ASP A 182 1.83 18.05 1.47
N ALA A 183 0.64 18.64 1.39
CA ALA A 183 0.37 19.98 1.87
C ALA A 183 -0.11 19.96 3.32
N LEU A 184 0.79 20.31 4.25
CA LEU A 184 0.47 20.49 5.68
C LEU A 184 -0.43 21.72 5.98
N GLY A 185 -0.87 22.43 4.94
CA GLY A 185 -1.79 23.56 5.02
C GLY A 185 -1.19 24.86 5.55
N GLU A 186 -2.03 25.89 5.64
CA GLU A 186 -1.67 27.17 6.25
C GLU A 186 -1.54 26.99 7.77
N ARG A 187 -0.42 27.43 8.35
CA ARG A 187 -0.14 27.29 9.79
C ARG A 187 0.48 28.57 10.34
N HIS A 188 -0.01 28.97 11.51
CA HIS A 188 0.66 29.96 12.34
C HIS A 188 1.66 29.24 13.25
N ILE A 189 2.95 29.40 12.95
CA ILE A 189 4.02 28.84 13.79
C ILE A 189 4.36 29.87 14.86
N ASN A 190 4.19 29.48 16.13
CA ASN A 190 4.59 30.29 17.28
C ASN A 190 5.96 29.79 17.76
N GLY A 191 7.01 30.58 17.55
CA GLY A 191 8.38 30.20 17.91
C GLY A 191 9.20 29.73 16.72
N ASN A 192 10.28 29.00 17.00
CA ASN A 192 11.26 28.58 16.00
C ASN A 192 11.26 27.08 15.71
N ASP A 193 10.47 26.31 16.45
CA ASP A 193 10.45 24.85 16.36
C ASP A 193 9.17 24.40 15.65
N PHE A 194 9.31 23.42 14.77
CA PHE A 194 8.19 22.72 14.12
C PHE A 194 8.38 21.23 14.36
N GLU A 195 7.40 20.62 15.00
CA GLU A 195 7.40 19.19 15.31
C GLU A 195 6.47 18.45 14.34
N LEU A 196 6.94 17.31 13.86
CA LEU A 196 6.19 16.42 13.00
C LEU A 196 6.46 14.99 13.44
N THR A 197 5.42 14.28 13.83
CA THR A 197 5.48 12.86 14.17
C THR A 197 5.19 12.03 12.94
N MET A 198 5.97 10.99 12.69
CA MET A 198 5.70 9.99 11.67
C MET A 198 5.35 8.67 12.34
N LYS A 199 4.29 8.00 11.88
CA LYS A 199 3.90 6.66 12.34
C LYS A 199 3.80 5.71 11.16
N ASN A 200 4.19 4.46 11.39
CA ASN A 200 3.80 3.35 10.53
C ASN A 200 2.58 2.72 11.21
N GLU A 201 1.39 2.93 10.65
CA GLU A 201 0.14 2.47 11.26
C GLU A 201 -0.13 0.98 11.02
N ALA A 202 0.46 0.38 9.98
CA ALA A 202 0.50 -1.07 9.80
C ALA A 202 1.89 -1.65 10.13
N LEU A 203 1.92 -2.97 10.35
CA LEU A 203 3.14 -3.77 10.58
C LEU A 203 4.06 -3.85 9.34
N GLU A 204 3.72 -3.16 8.25
CA GLU A 204 4.57 -3.03 7.07
C GLU A 204 5.58 -1.89 7.29
N THR A 205 6.87 -2.25 7.29
CA THR A 205 7.95 -1.30 7.58
C THR A 205 8.36 -0.55 6.31
N HIS A 206 7.66 0.55 5.97
CA HIS A 206 8.19 1.48 4.98
C HIS A 206 9.44 2.17 5.53
N CYS A 207 10.49 2.21 4.72
CA CYS A 207 11.75 2.86 5.06
C CYS A 207 11.84 4.21 4.33
N LEU A 208 11.95 5.30 5.09
CA LEU A 208 12.19 6.62 4.51
C LEU A 208 13.68 6.92 4.38
N LYS A 209 14.07 7.39 3.20
CA LYS A 209 15.44 7.86 2.95
C LYS A 209 15.66 9.30 3.38
N SER A 210 14.66 10.16 3.17
CA SER A 210 14.73 11.56 3.56
C SER A 210 13.34 12.15 3.76
N LEU A 211 13.22 13.04 4.75
CA LEU A 211 12.05 13.87 4.99
C LEU A 211 12.48 15.34 4.92
N LYS A 212 11.71 16.18 4.24
CA LYS A 212 11.99 17.61 4.09
C LYS A 212 10.73 18.41 4.38
N LEU A 213 10.87 19.43 5.22
CA LEU A 213 9.83 20.44 5.41
C LEU A 213 10.08 21.59 4.42
N LEU A 214 9.13 21.82 3.52
CA LEU A 214 9.13 22.98 2.63
C LEU A 214 8.23 24.06 3.25
N ALA A 215 8.83 25.15 3.70
CA ALA A 215 8.12 26.26 4.31
C ALA A 215 8.19 27.51 3.43
N TYR A 216 7.04 28.17 3.24
CA TYR A 216 6.95 29.42 2.51
C TYR A 216 6.23 30.49 3.37
N PRO A 217 6.81 31.67 3.59
CA PRO A 217 6.16 32.73 4.35
C PRO A 217 5.01 33.34 3.53
N LEU A 218 3.80 33.28 4.07
CA LEU A 218 2.59 33.83 3.43
C LEU A 218 2.31 35.25 3.94
N LYS A 219 1.93 36.15 3.03
CA LYS A 219 1.25 37.39 3.40
C LYS A 219 -0.24 37.15 3.58
N THR A 220 -0.95 38.14 4.15
CA THR A 220 -2.41 38.13 4.23
C THR A 220 -3.02 37.87 2.85
N ASN A 221 -3.94 36.89 2.79
CA ASN A 221 -4.63 36.41 1.58
C ASN A 221 -3.76 35.70 0.52
N GLU A 222 -2.47 35.47 0.76
CA GLU A 222 -1.67 34.60 -0.09
C GLU A 222 -1.89 33.13 0.28
N ARG A 223 -1.83 32.26 -0.73
CA ARG A 223 -1.71 30.81 -0.55
C ARG A 223 -0.75 30.24 -1.58
N VAL A 224 -0.03 29.19 -1.24
CA VAL A 224 0.80 28.45 -2.18
C VAL A 224 0.08 27.16 -2.58
N PHE A 225 0.07 26.88 -3.88
CA PHE A 225 -0.40 25.63 -4.46
C PHE A 225 0.71 24.98 -5.27
N GLN A 226 0.68 23.65 -5.33
CA GLN A 226 1.61 22.82 -6.09
C GLN A 226 0.87 22.21 -7.27
N THR A 227 1.51 22.17 -8.43
CA THR A 227 1.02 21.43 -9.59
C THR A 227 1.50 19.98 -9.57
N PRO A 228 0.92 19.08 -10.38
CA PRO A 228 1.36 17.67 -10.45
C PRO A 228 2.84 17.46 -10.85
N ASN A 229 3.50 18.51 -11.37
CA ASN A 229 4.91 18.49 -11.78
C ASN A 229 5.82 19.26 -10.79
N ASP A 230 5.40 19.39 -9.53
CA ASP A 230 6.14 20.05 -8.45
C ASP A 230 6.47 21.53 -8.69
N ILE A 231 5.62 22.22 -9.44
CA ILE A 231 5.73 23.68 -9.64
C ILE A 231 4.84 24.39 -8.61
N PHE A 232 5.42 25.31 -7.86
CA PHE A 232 4.73 26.08 -6.83
C PHE A 232 4.28 27.44 -7.34
N TYR A 233 3.02 27.79 -7.09
CA TYR A 233 2.44 29.08 -7.44
C TYR A 233 1.93 29.78 -6.17
N THR A 234 2.29 31.05 -5.99
CA THR A 234 1.64 31.92 -5.02
C THR A 234 0.38 32.51 -5.64
N CYS A 235 -0.76 32.35 -4.99
CA CYS A 235 -2.06 32.79 -5.44
C CYS A 235 -2.68 33.75 -4.43
N THR A 236 -3.26 34.85 -4.93
CA THR A 236 -3.92 35.89 -4.11
C THR A 236 -5.41 35.99 -4.37
N ASP A 237 -5.86 35.69 -5.60
CA ASP A 237 -7.24 35.81 -6.02
C ASP A 237 -7.92 34.45 -6.03
N LYS A 238 -8.78 34.22 -5.02
CA LYS A 238 -9.54 32.97 -4.87
C LYS A 238 -10.96 33.15 -5.44
N HIS A 239 -11.33 32.27 -6.36
CA HIS A 239 -12.69 32.20 -6.90
C HIS A 239 -13.38 30.95 -6.36
N SER A 240 -14.48 31.14 -5.63
CA SER A 240 -15.23 30.03 -5.07
C SER A 240 -16.05 29.31 -6.13
N LEU A 241 -16.14 27.99 -5.97
CA LEU A 241 -17.14 27.16 -6.61
C LEU A 241 -18.54 27.72 -6.32
N THR A 242 -19.40 27.72 -7.33
CA THR A 242 -20.79 28.19 -7.19
C THR A 242 -21.83 27.11 -7.46
N ASN A 243 -21.46 26.09 -8.22
CA ASN A 243 -22.31 24.94 -8.50
C ASN A 243 -21.43 23.74 -8.87
N ALA A 244 -21.75 22.57 -8.33
CA ALA A 244 -21.19 21.30 -8.75
C ALA A 244 -22.29 20.26 -8.96
N GLN A 245 -22.24 19.57 -10.09
CA GLN A 245 -23.22 18.57 -10.47
C GLN A 245 -22.57 17.25 -10.84
N ASN A 246 -23.19 16.17 -10.40
CA ASN A 246 -22.93 14.82 -10.90
C ASN A 246 -24.23 14.28 -11.51
N GLY A 247 -24.31 14.27 -12.84
CA GLY A 247 -25.56 13.98 -13.55
C GLY A 247 -26.68 14.92 -13.12
N THR A 248 -27.65 14.40 -12.35
CA THR A 248 -28.79 15.17 -11.81
C THR A 248 -28.64 15.57 -10.35
N ASN A 249 -27.58 15.11 -9.67
CA ASN A 249 -27.34 15.38 -8.27
C ASN A 249 -26.60 16.71 -8.12
N ASP A 250 -27.11 17.60 -7.26
CA ASP A 250 -26.39 18.78 -6.80
C ASP A 250 -25.50 18.39 -5.61
N ILE A 251 -24.18 18.53 -5.80
CA ILE A 251 -23.16 18.17 -4.82
C ILE A 251 -22.36 19.41 -4.37
N THR A 252 -22.89 20.61 -4.61
CA THR A 252 -22.20 21.89 -4.38
C THR A 252 -21.72 22.06 -2.94
N GLU A 253 -22.59 21.78 -1.97
CA GLU A 253 -22.26 21.95 -0.54
C GLU A 253 -21.14 21.02 -0.07
N LEU A 254 -20.97 19.85 -0.71
CA LEU A 254 -19.91 18.89 -0.39
C LEU A 254 -18.54 19.32 -0.92
N LEU A 255 -18.50 20.16 -1.97
CA LEU A 255 -17.26 20.53 -2.66
C LEU A 255 -16.85 21.99 -2.46
N ILE A 256 -17.72 22.85 -1.93
CA ILE A 256 -17.46 24.28 -1.79
C ILE A 256 -16.45 24.60 -0.68
N LYS A 257 -16.29 23.71 0.30
CA LYS A 257 -15.37 23.85 1.44
C LYS A 257 -14.47 22.61 1.54
N ASN A 258 -13.24 22.82 1.97
CA ASN A 258 -12.38 21.75 2.43
C ASN A 258 -12.59 21.60 3.95
N ASP A 259 -13.69 20.93 4.32
CA ASP A 259 -14.09 20.66 5.71
C ASP A 259 -14.25 19.16 6.00
N HIS A 260 -13.58 18.32 5.18
CA HIS A 260 -13.65 16.86 5.20
C HIS A 260 -15.02 16.27 4.86
N SER A 261 -16.00 17.09 4.47
CA SER A 261 -17.14 16.61 3.70
C SER A 261 -16.66 16.28 2.29
N GLU A 262 -17.13 15.17 1.74
CA GLU A 262 -16.74 14.74 0.41
C GLU A 262 -17.93 14.20 -0.38
N TRP A 263 -17.80 14.25 -1.70
CA TRP A 263 -18.58 13.41 -2.60
C TRP A 263 -17.85 12.09 -2.81
N PHE A 264 -18.58 10.98 -2.70
CA PHE A 264 -18.06 9.64 -2.94
C PHE A 264 -19.08 8.83 -3.73
N SER A 265 -18.59 8.12 -4.74
CA SER A 265 -19.38 7.22 -5.57
C SER A 265 -18.91 5.79 -5.40
N LEU A 266 -19.87 4.86 -5.45
CA LEU A 266 -19.55 3.43 -5.48
C LEU A 266 -18.91 3.11 -6.82
N ALA A 267 -17.98 2.14 -6.79
CA ALA A 267 -17.44 1.57 -8.01
C ALA A 267 -18.55 0.90 -8.83
N ASP A 268 -18.43 0.98 -10.15
CA ASP A 268 -19.31 0.28 -11.07
C ASP A 268 -19.12 -1.24 -10.94
N GLU A 269 -20.25 -1.96 -10.84
CA GLU A 269 -20.26 -3.40 -10.55
C GLU A 269 -19.82 -4.27 -11.75
N GLU A 270 -19.90 -3.74 -12.96
CA GLU A 270 -19.56 -4.45 -14.19
C GLU A 270 -18.21 -3.98 -14.78
N ASN A 271 -17.78 -2.76 -14.45
CA ASN A 271 -16.60 -2.14 -15.02
C ASN A 271 -15.87 -1.21 -14.03
N LEU A 272 -14.85 -1.73 -13.36
CA LEU A 272 -14.00 -0.94 -12.45
C LEU A 272 -13.25 0.23 -13.11
N CYS A 273 -13.21 0.30 -14.44
CA CYS A 273 -12.64 1.42 -15.19
C CYS A 273 -13.69 2.47 -15.62
N ALA A 274 -14.94 2.32 -15.17
CA ALA A 274 -15.99 3.29 -15.45
C ALA A 274 -15.61 4.65 -14.85
N LYS A 275 -15.74 5.71 -15.66
CA LYS A 275 -15.44 7.08 -15.25
C LYS A 275 -16.71 7.79 -14.81
N GLU A 276 -16.58 8.55 -13.75
CA GLU A 276 -17.59 9.49 -13.28
C GLU A 276 -17.30 10.89 -13.83
N GLU A 277 -18.36 11.64 -14.15
CA GLU A 277 -18.27 13.05 -14.57
C GLU A 277 -18.81 13.98 -13.47
N ILE A 278 -18.04 15.01 -13.14
CA ILE A 278 -18.46 16.09 -12.25
C ILE A 278 -18.30 17.43 -12.98
N ILE A 279 -19.38 18.18 -13.10
CA ILE A 279 -19.39 19.49 -13.76
C ILE A 279 -19.30 20.58 -12.69
N LEU A 280 -18.19 21.33 -12.72
CA LEU A 280 -17.92 22.42 -11.80
C LEU A 280 -18.15 23.78 -12.45
N THR A 281 -18.82 24.69 -11.75
CA THR A 281 -19.07 26.07 -12.22
C THR A 281 -18.53 27.08 -11.21
N PHE A 282 -17.70 27.99 -11.70
CA PHE A 282 -17.09 29.07 -10.91
C PHE A 282 -17.59 30.43 -11.39
N LYS A 283 -17.70 31.40 -10.46
CA LYS A 283 -18.10 32.78 -10.78
C LYS A 283 -16.92 33.74 -10.75
N GLY A 284 -16.86 34.63 -11.75
CA GLY A 284 -16.04 35.84 -11.69
C GLY A 284 -14.62 35.72 -12.23
N ALA A 285 -14.26 34.62 -12.91
CA ALA A 285 -12.97 34.51 -13.57
C ALA A 285 -12.97 35.35 -14.88
N LYS A 286 -12.49 36.59 -14.80
CA LYS A 286 -12.43 37.52 -15.94
C LYS A 286 -11.25 37.25 -16.87
N GLU A 287 -10.14 36.73 -16.33
CA GLU A 287 -8.96 36.32 -17.10
C GLU A 287 -8.58 34.89 -16.74
N MET A 288 -8.93 33.95 -17.61
CA MET A 288 -8.67 32.52 -17.39
C MET A 288 -7.21 32.12 -17.65
N SER A 289 -6.41 32.97 -18.31
CA SER A 289 -5.04 32.64 -18.74
C SER A 289 -4.03 32.52 -17.60
N SER A 290 -4.36 32.99 -16.40
CA SER A 290 -3.52 32.94 -15.21
C SER A 290 -4.17 32.21 -14.02
N MET A 291 -5.29 31.53 -14.27
CA MET A 291 -6.05 30.81 -13.24
C MET A 291 -5.63 29.34 -13.18
N GLY A 292 -5.61 28.77 -11.97
CA GLY A 292 -5.45 27.34 -11.73
C GLY A 292 -6.69 26.76 -11.06
N LEU A 293 -6.95 25.47 -11.30
CA LEU A 293 -7.93 24.71 -10.54
C LEU A 293 -7.21 24.05 -9.35
N ALA A 294 -7.65 24.38 -8.14
CA ALA A 294 -7.23 23.68 -6.93
C ALA A 294 -8.34 22.70 -6.52
N ALA A 295 -7.98 21.43 -6.38
CA ALA A 295 -8.88 20.38 -5.91
C ALA A 295 -8.29 19.71 -4.66
N SER A 296 -9.15 19.37 -3.71
CA SER A 296 -8.83 18.48 -2.60
C SER A 296 -9.60 17.20 -2.82
N PHE A 297 -8.90 16.07 -2.78
CA PHE A 297 -9.45 14.74 -2.98
C PHE A 297 -8.56 13.76 -2.21
N ARG A 298 -9.12 12.61 -1.86
CA ARG A 298 -8.37 11.46 -1.35
C ARG A 298 -8.58 10.26 -2.26
N GLN A 299 -7.65 9.33 -2.22
CA GLN A 299 -7.74 8.12 -3.04
C GLN A 299 -8.86 7.20 -2.59
N THR A 300 -9.47 6.50 -3.54
CA THR A 300 -10.34 5.37 -3.21
C THR A 300 -9.50 4.16 -2.76
N LEU A 301 -10.14 3.17 -2.15
CA LEU A 301 -9.50 1.88 -1.87
C LEU A 301 -9.31 1.01 -3.13
N MET A 302 -9.64 1.50 -4.33
CA MET A 302 -9.61 0.70 -5.56
C MET A 302 -8.18 0.27 -5.92
N THR A 303 -7.24 1.21 -5.98
CA THR A 303 -5.83 0.91 -6.29
C THR A 303 -5.23 -0.05 -5.24
N THR A 304 -5.55 0.18 -3.97
CA THR A 304 -5.18 -0.71 -2.85
C THR A 304 -5.72 -2.12 -3.05
N TYR A 305 -7.02 -2.25 -3.34
CA TYR A 305 -7.67 -3.52 -3.63
C TYR A 305 -6.99 -4.26 -4.79
N PHE A 306 -6.66 -3.56 -5.88
CA PHE A 306 -5.96 -4.14 -7.02
C PHE A 306 -4.57 -4.64 -6.67
N ILE A 307 -3.79 -3.86 -5.91
CA ILE A 307 -2.45 -4.25 -5.48
C ILE A 307 -2.53 -5.51 -4.62
N TYR A 308 -3.32 -5.49 -3.53
CA TYR A 308 -3.42 -6.65 -2.64
C TYR A 308 -4.02 -7.88 -3.34
N SER A 309 -4.98 -7.70 -4.25
CA SER A 309 -5.49 -8.79 -5.08
C SER A 309 -4.39 -9.37 -5.97
N ALA A 310 -3.59 -8.53 -6.62
CA ALA A 310 -2.48 -8.98 -7.45
C ALA A 310 -1.43 -9.74 -6.64
N LEU A 311 -1.06 -9.25 -5.46
CA LEU A 311 -0.16 -9.94 -4.53
C LEU A 311 -0.76 -11.29 -4.09
N GLY A 312 -2.06 -11.32 -3.77
CA GLY A 312 -2.78 -12.56 -3.45
C GLY A 312 -2.77 -13.57 -4.61
N TYR A 313 -2.99 -13.12 -5.84
CA TYR A 313 -2.94 -13.98 -7.04
C TYR A 313 -1.53 -14.50 -7.34
N MET A 314 -0.47 -13.76 -6.98
CA MET A 314 0.91 -14.24 -7.10
C MET A 314 1.21 -15.38 -6.11
N GLY A 315 0.49 -15.42 -4.98
CA GLY A 315 0.69 -16.41 -3.94
C GLY A 315 2.16 -16.54 -3.54
N ASP A 316 2.64 -17.76 -3.53
CA ASP A 316 4.00 -18.12 -3.10
C ASP A 316 5.11 -17.55 -3.98
N GLU A 317 4.79 -17.26 -5.23
CA GLU A 317 5.74 -16.77 -6.22
C GLU A 317 5.98 -15.26 -6.10
N ILE A 318 5.29 -14.58 -5.16
CA ILE A 318 5.43 -13.14 -4.93
C ILE A 318 6.88 -12.71 -4.77
N GLY A 319 7.69 -13.44 -3.99
CA GLY A 319 9.11 -13.13 -3.79
C GLY A 319 9.91 -13.20 -5.09
N ASP A 320 9.63 -14.19 -5.95
CA ASP A 320 10.28 -14.35 -7.25
C ASP A 320 9.82 -13.28 -8.25
N VAL A 321 8.55 -12.90 -8.21
CA VAL A 321 8.01 -11.82 -9.05
C VAL A 321 8.61 -10.47 -8.65
N LEU A 322 8.64 -10.15 -7.36
CA LEU A 322 9.25 -8.92 -6.84
C LEU A 322 10.75 -8.86 -7.16
N SER A 323 11.47 -9.98 -7.00
CA SER A 323 12.89 -10.09 -7.38
C SER A 323 13.13 -9.86 -8.87
N LYS A 324 12.22 -10.31 -9.74
CA LYS A 324 12.29 -10.03 -11.18
C LYS A 324 12.03 -8.56 -11.50
N ILE A 325 11.11 -7.90 -10.79
CA ILE A 325 10.86 -6.45 -10.97
C ILE A 325 12.13 -5.65 -10.63
N GLU A 326 12.84 -6.02 -9.57
CA GLU A 326 14.11 -5.38 -9.17
C GLU A 326 15.25 -5.59 -10.17
N THR A 327 15.30 -6.75 -10.83
CA THR A 327 16.45 -7.16 -11.66
C THR A 327 16.24 -7.04 -13.16
N ASP A 328 14.99 -6.92 -13.62
CA ASP A 328 14.61 -6.83 -15.03
C ASP A 328 13.67 -5.64 -15.28
N ILE A 329 14.19 -4.64 -15.99
CA ILE A 329 13.47 -3.40 -16.30
C ILE A 329 12.18 -3.63 -17.10
N SER A 330 12.11 -4.73 -17.86
CA SER A 330 10.91 -5.07 -18.64
C SER A 330 9.71 -5.42 -17.75
N TYR A 331 9.96 -6.00 -16.57
CA TYR A 331 8.92 -6.27 -15.58
C TYR A 331 8.47 -5.00 -14.87
N LYS A 332 9.41 -4.10 -14.54
CA LYS A 332 9.09 -2.77 -14.03
C LYS A 332 8.21 -1.97 -15.00
N GLU A 333 8.53 -2.01 -16.30
CA GLU A 333 7.69 -1.35 -17.31
C GLU A 333 6.29 -1.96 -17.41
N LYS A 334 6.17 -3.29 -17.32
CA LYS A 334 4.87 -3.96 -17.32
C LYS A 334 4.00 -3.56 -16.13
N LEU A 335 4.59 -3.44 -14.94
CA LEU A 335 3.89 -2.95 -13.75
C LEU A 335 3.37 -1.53 -13.96
N ASN A 336 4.23 -0.62 -14.44
CA ASN A 336 3.86 0.77 -14.70
C ASN A 336 2.81 0.92 -15.80
N LYS A 337 2.81 0.05 -16.82
CA LYS A 337 1.88 0.09 -17.96
C LYS A 337 0.59 -0.70 -17.74
N GLY A 338 0.52 -1.53 -16.69
CA GLY A 338 -0.60 -2.42 -16.39
C GLY A 338 -1.69 -1.71 -15.59
N ILE A 339 -1.69 -1.95 -14.28
CA ILE A 339 -2.76 -1.52 -13.34
C ILE A 339 -2.97 0.00 -13.38
N LYS A 340 -1.89 0.78 -13.29
CA LYS A 340 -1.96 2.26 -13.29
C LYS A 340 -2.58 2.83 -14.56
N LYS A 341 -2.33 2.20 -15.71
CA LYS A 341 -2.91 2.63 -16.98
C LYS A 341 -4.39 2.28 -17.09
N SER A 342 -4.79 1.14 -16.53
CA SER A 342 -6.18 0.68 -16.58
C SER A 342 -7.12 1.52 -15.73
N LEU A 343 -6.71 1.91 -14.52
CA LEU A 343 -7.52 2.77 -13.64
C LEU A 343 -7.55 4.23 -14.13
N GLY A 344 -6.48 4.69 -14.78
CA GLY A 344 -6.41 6.04 -15.32
C GLY A 344 -6.25 7.10 -14.22
N GLY A 345 -6.68 8.32 -14.53
CA GLY A 345 -6.59 9.47 -13.64
C GLY A 345 -7.84 10.35 -13.71
N ILE A 346 -7.83 11.41 -12.92
CA ILE A 346 -8.82 12.48 -12.92
C ILE A 346 -8.49 13.40 -14.09
N ASP A 347 -9.26 13.28 -15.16
CA ASP A 347 -9.12 14.12 -16.34
C ASP A 347 -9.84 15.46 -16.15
N ILE A 348 -9.16 16.56 -16.46
CA ILE A 348 -9.66 17.91 -16.30
C ILE A 348 -9.97 18.51 -17.67
N TYR A 349 -11.20 18.95 -17.83
CA TYR A 349 -11.68 19.62 -19.03
C TYR A 349 -12.17 21.03 -18.72
N LEU A 350 -11.99 21.94 -19.67
CA LEU A 350 -12.52 23.29 -19.62
C LEU A 350 -13.54 23.50 -20.74
N TRP A 351 -14.72 24.01 -20.39
CA TRP A 351 -15.75 24.33 -21.37
C TRP A 351 -15.36 25.57 -22.19
N SER A 352 -15.28 25.40 -23.51
CA SER A 352 -15.06 26.49 -24.45
C SER A 352 -16.38 27.03 -24.97
N SER A 353 -16.78 28.23 -24.55
CA SER A 353 -18.00 28.87 -25.05
C SER A 353 -17.94 29.25 -26.54
N THR A 354 -16.74 29.46 -27.09
CA THR A 354 -16.57 29.81 -28.51
C THR A 354 -16.75 28.59 -29.42
N LYS A 355 -16.25 27.44 -28.97
CA LYS A 355 -16.32 26.18 -29.73
C LYS A 355 -17.50 25.29 -29.35
N GLN A 356 -18.15 25.58 -28.22
CA GLN A 356 -19.22 24.75 -27.63
C GLN A 356 -18.74 23.31 -27.37
N GLU A 357 -17.51 23.16 -26.88
CA GLU A 357 -16.89 21.87 -26.60
C GLU A 357 -16.07 21.89 -25.31
N TRP A 358 -15.96 20.73 -24.68
CA TRP A 358 -15.02 20.48 -23.58
C TRP A 358 -13.62 20.29 -24.16
N THR A 359 -12.68 21.14 -23.74
CA THR A 359 -11.27 21.03 -24.13
C THR A 359 -10.49 20.38 -22.99
N PHE A 360 -9.81 19.27 -23.27
CA PHE A 360 -8.91 18.63 -22.30
C PHE A 360 -7.77 19.58 -21.94
N ILE A 361 -7.51 19.71 -20.64
CA ILE A 361 -6.46 20.58 -20.09
C ILE A 361 -5.31 19.75 -19.53
N ASP A 362 -5.61 18.83 -18.63
CA ASP A 362 -4.61 17.99 -17.95
C ASP A 362 -5.26 16.75 -17.33
N SER A 363 -4.44 15.83 -16.82
CA SER A 363 -4.89 14.66 -16.06
C SER A 363 -4.00 14.45 -14.84
N PHE A 364 -4.60 14.09 -13.72
CA PHE A 364 -3.87 13.72 -12.50
C PHE A 364 -4.09 12.25 -12.16
N ASN A 365 -3.03 11.48 -11.96
CA ASN A 365 -3.16 10.05 -11.65
C ASN A 365 -3.77 9.83 -10.26
N GLU A 366 -4.63 8.82 -10.13
CA GLU A 366 -5.11 8.30 -8.84
C GLU A 366 -3.96 7.55 -8.13
N THR A 367 -2.93 8.28 -7.71
CA THR A 367 -1.84 7.76 -6.89
C THR A 367 -1.50 8.79 -5.84
N GLY A 368 -1.80 8.49 -4.58
CA GLY A 368 -1.62 9.44 -3.48
C GLY A 368 -2.21 8.94 -2.16
N PRO A 369 -2.27 9.80 -1.14
CA PRO A 369 -2.73 9.42 0.18
C PRO A 369 -4.24 9.08 0.22
N ILE A 370 -4.59 8.18 1.13
CA ILE A 370 -5.97 7.86 1.56
C ILE A 370 -6.40 8.82 2.69
N ALA A 371 -5.44 9.55 3.29
CA ALA A 371 -5.65 10.60 4.29
C ALA A 371 -6.36 11.84 3.73
#